data_AF-A0A2G0WFE0-F1
#
_entry.id   AF-A0A2G0WFE0-F1
#
_cell.length_a   1.000
_cell.length_b   1.000
_cell.length_c   1.000
_cell.angle_alpha   90.00
_cell.angle_beta   90.00
_cell.angle_gamma   90.00
#
_symmetry.space_group_name_H-M   'P 1'
#
loop_
_entity.id
_entity.type
_entity.pdbx_description
1 polymer ?
#
loop_
_entity_poly.entity_id
_entity_poly.type
_entity_poly.pdbx_seq_one_letter_code
_entity_poly.pdbx_strand_id
1 'polypeptide(L)'
;MEVVAVSLSPVQSSQTVKEQVSAAEWQTRVDLAASYRLVAPQGWDDLSFTHSSAKVPGTDDFLMLHNHGLLTCGSSIADTFLMMFTFQRACDIQVLAQNGGAELITIEPQILAGAKAMVAAVTQSAQGMGGALAWPVLSGKLDAQDPEYKS
;
A
#
# COMPACT_ATOMS: atom_id res chain seq x y z
N MET A 1 -5.23 -21.89 49.60
CA MET A 1 -4.44 -21.79 48.36
C MET A 1 -5.28 -22.42 47.27
N GLU A 2 -6.10 -21.61 46.60
CA GLU A 2 -7.01 -22.06 45.55
C GLU A 2 -6.41 -21.60 44.23
N VAL A 3 -6.05 -22.56 43.38
CA VAL A 3 -5.42 -22.32 42.09
C VAL A 3 -6.54 -22.08 41.10
N VAL A 4 -6.71 -20.83 40.64
CA VAL A 4 -7.63 -20.52 39.54
C VAL A 4 -6.97 -20.97 38.24
N ALA A 5 -7.46 -22.09 37.70
CA ALA A 5 -7.08 -22.56 36.37
C ALA A 5 -7.67 -21.61 35.30
N VAL A 6 -6.80 -21.00 34.50
CA VAL A 6 -7.19 -20.26 33.30
C VAL A 6 -7.76 -21.28 32.30
N SER A 7 -9.08 -21.26 32.12
CA SER A 7 -9.77 -22.01 31.07
C SER A 7 -9.40 -21.41 29.70
N LEU A 8 -8.51 -22.07 28.96
CA LEU A 8 -8.23 -21.75 27.57
C LEU A 8 -9.37 -22.29 26.70
N SER A 9 -10.35 -21.44 26.40
CA SER A 9 -11.36 -21.77 25.37
C SER A 9 -10.67 -21.90 24.00
N PRO A 10 -11.00 -22.91 23.18
CA PRO A 10 -10.41 -23.07 21.86
C PRO A 10 -10.89 -21.97 20.91
N VAL A 11 -9.98 -21.48 20.04
CA VAL A 11 -10.31 -20.54 18.95
C VAL A 11 -11.28 -21.23 17.99
N GLN A 12 -12.55 -20.80 18.01
CA GLN A 12 -13.58 -21.23 17.07
C GLN A 12 -13.45 -20.45 15.77
N SER A 13 -12.71 -20.98 14.80
CA SER A 13 -12.85 -20.60 13.39
C SER A 13 -12.82 -21.87 12.55
N SER A 14 -13.99 -22.30 12.05
CA SER A 14 -14.13 -23.51 11.23
C SER A 14 -13.97 -23.25 9.73
N GLN A 15 -13.88 -21.99 9.31
CA GLN A 15 -13.77 -21.62 7.91
C GLN A 15 -12.31 -21.51 7.50
N THR A 16 -11.96 -22.14 6.38
CA THR A 16 -10.65 -22.00 5.78
C THR A 16 -10.46 -20.58 5.23
N VAL A 17 -9.22 -20.08 5.13
CA VAL A 17 -8.94 -18.74 4.58
C VAL A 17 -9.53 -18.57 3.17
N LYS A 18 -9.54 -19.64 2.36
CA LYS A 18 -10.13 -19.64 1.02
C LYS A 18 -11.60 -19.27 1.02
N GLU A 19 -12.35 -19.69 2.04
CA GLU A 19 -13.79 -19.41 2.17
C GLU A 19 -14.07 -17.98 2.66
N GLN A 20 -13.05 -17.27 3.13
CA GLN A 20 -13.15 -15.92 3.70
C GLN A 20 -12.81 -14.81 2.69
N VAL A 21 -12.29 -15.15 1.50
CA VAL A 21 -11.76 -14.19 0.52
C VAL A 21 -12.46 -14.31 -0.83
N SER A 22 -12.35 -13.27 -1.65
CA SER A 22 -12.87 -13.31 -3.03
C SER A 22 -12.09 -14.30 -3.90
N ALA A 23 -12.72 -14.78 -4.98
CA ALA A 23 -12.05 -15.67 -5.94
C ALA A 23 -10.81 -15.02 -6.59
N ALA A 24 -10.88 -13.71 -6.89
CA ALA A 24 -9.76 -12.96 -7.46
C ALA A 24 -8.59 -12.84 -6.48
N GLU A 25 -8.88 -12.58 -5.20
CA GLU A 25 -7.86 -12.56 -4.15
C GLU A 25 -7.25 -13.95 -3.95
N TRP A 26 -8.08 -15.00 -3.88
CA TRP A 26 -7.58 -16.37 -3.76
C TRP A 26 -6.66 -16.74 -4.93
N GLN A 27 -7.05 -16.41 -6.16
CA GLN A 27 -6.22 -16.66 -7.33
C GLN A 27 -4.90 -15.90 -7.26
N THR A 28 -4.93 -14.62 -6.86
CA THR A 28 -3.70 -13.82 -6.64
C THR A 28 -2.77 -14.47 -5.62
N ARG A 29 -3.32 -15.02 -4.52
CA ARG A 29 -2.54 -15.74 -3.51
C ARG A 29 -1.93 -17.04 -4.05
N VAL A 30 -2.68 -17.78 -4.87
CA VAL A 30 -2.19 -19.00 -5.54
C VAL A 30 -1.06 -18.66 -6.50
N ASP A 31 -1.22 -17.63 -7.33
CA ASP A 31 -0.22 -17.22 -8.33
C ASP A 31 1.06 -16.69 -7.65
N LEU A 32 0.92 -15.90 -6.59
CA LEU A 32 2.06 -15.48 -5.77
C LEU A 32 2.77 -16.66 -5.11
N ALA A 33 2.01 -17.63 -4.58
CA ALA A 33 2.60 -18.84 -4.00
C ALA A 33 3.30 -19.72 -5.04
N ALA A 34 2.82 -19.73 -6.28
CA ALA A 34 3.45 -20.41 -7.41
C ALA A 34 4.75 -19.72 -7.82
N SER A 35 4.78 -18.37 -7.86
CA SER A 35 6.00 -17.63 -8.19
C SER A 35 7.14 -17.95 -7.21
N TYR A 36 6.87 -17.99 -5.90
CA TYR A 36 7.86 -18.40 -4.90
C TYR A 36 8.41 -19.82 -5.09
N ARG A 37 7.61 -20.74 -5.62
CA ARG A 37 8.07 -22.11 -5.92
C ARG A 37 8.88 -22.19 -7.21
N LEU A 38 8.59 -21.33 -8.18
CA LEU A 38 9.28 -21.28 -9.46
C LEU A 38 10.66 -20.62 -9.37
N VAL A 39 10.85 -19.68 -8.43
CA VAL A 39 12.15 -18.99 -8.24
C VAL A 39 13.21 -19.88 -7.60
N ALA A 40 12.80 -20.78 -6.69
CA ALA A 40 13.72 -21.65 -5.93
C ALA A 40 14.64 -22.52 -6.81
N PRO A 41 14.17 -23.28 -7.81
CA PRO A 41 15.07 -24.08 -8.66
C PRO A 41 16.01 -23.22 -9.53
N GLN A 42 15.73 -21.92 -9.70
CA GLN A 42 16.55 -21.00 -10.48
C GLN A 42 17.63 -20.31 -9.63
N GLY A 43 17.63 -20.51 -8.31
CA GLY A 43 18.53 -19.82 -7.37
C GLY A 43 18.26 -18.32 -7.26
N TRP A 44 17.05 -17.86 -7.59
CA TRP A 44 16.68 -16.43 -7.55
C TRP A 44 16.22 -15.97 -6.15
N ASP A 45 16.10 -16.90 -5.21
CA ASP A 45 15.77 -16.69 -3.79
C ASP A 45 17.01 -16.47 -2.90
N ASP A 46 18.23 -16.71 -3.42
CA ASP A 46 19.49 -16.66 -2.65
C ASP A 46 20.13 -15.25 -2.58
N LEU A 47 19.60 -14.29 -3.35
CA LEU A 47 19.96 -12.88 -3.17
C LEU A 47 19.17 -12.29 -1.99
N SER A 48 19.90 -11.84 -0.97
CA SER A 48 19.32 -11.14 0.16
C SER A 48 18.51 -9.94 -0.36
N PHE A 49 17.23 -9.83 0.02
CA PHE A 49 16.26 -8.76 -0.33
C PHE A 49 15.35 -8.95 -1.57
N THR A 50 15.28 -10.12 -2.21
CA THR A 50 14.22 -10.34 -3.24
C THR A 50 12.82 -10.35 -2.59
N HIS A 51 12.02 -9.30 -2.84
CA HIS A 51 10.65 -9.19 -2.35
C HIS A 51 9.64 -9.27 -3.50
N SER A 52 8.77 -10.28 -3.49
CA SER A 52 7.65 -10.40 -4.43
C SER A 52 6.34 -10.05 -3.74
N SER A 53 5.70 -8.98 -4.22
CA SER A 53 4.37 -8.54 -3.79
C SER A 53 3.38 -8.66 -4.95
N ALA A 54 2.11 -8.91 -4.63
CA ALA A 54 1.03 -8.96 -5.62
C ALA A 54 -0.14 -8.10 -5.16
N LYS A 55 -0.64 -7.24 -6.07
CA LYS A 55 -1.88 -6.49 -5.89
C LYS A 55 -3.04 -7.34 -6.41
N VAL A 56 -4.13 -7.42 -5.63
CA VAL A 56 -5.36 -8.06 -6.10
C VAL A 56 -5.99 -7.19 -7.21
N PRO A 57 -6.42 -7.76 -8.34
CA PRO A 57 -7.04 -6.96 -9.39
C PRO A 57 -8.29 -6.21 -8.89
N GLY A 58 -8.39 -4.93 -9.25
CA GLY A 58 -9.52 -4.08 -8.88
C GLY A 58 -9.52 -3.56 -7.43
N THR A 59 -8.45 -3.80 -6.66
CA THR A 59 -8.29 -3.19 -5.32
C THR A 59 -7.47 -1.90 -5.37
N ASP A 60 -7.41 -1.23 -4.23
CA ASP A 60 -6.72 0.04 -4.03
C ASP A 60 -5.26 0.02 -4.51
N ASP A 61 -4.80 1.18 -4.98
CA ASP A 61 -3.44 1.39 -5.48
C ASP A 61 -2.45 1.83 -4.40
N PHE A 62 -2.90 1.96 -3.15
CA PHE A 62 -2.11 2.31 -1.97
C PHE A 62 -2.05 1.11 -1.03
N LEU A 63 -0.87 0.49 -0.90
CA LEU A 63 -0.67 -0.70 -0.09
C LEU A 63 0.27 -0.42 1.08
N MET A 64 -0.20 -0.67 2.31
CA MET A 64 0.67 -0.76 3.48
C MET A 64 1.13 -2.21 3.66
N LEU A 65 2.42 -2.42 3.50
CA LEU A 65 3.07 -3.71 3.75
C LEU A 65 3.52 -3.75 5.19
N HIS A 66 2.79 -4.48 6.04
CA HIS A 66 3.07 -4.56 7.47
C HIS A 66 4.54 -4.96 7.73
N ASN A 67 5.23 -4.17 8.56
CA ASN A 67 6.66 -4.28 8.87
C ASN A 67 7.63 -4.20 7.66
N HIS A 68 7.20 -3.65 6.53
CA HIS A 68 8.04 -3.45 5.34
C HIS A 68 8.01 -2.00 4.85
N GLY A 69 6.84 -1.41 4.67
CA GLY A 69 6.71 -0.04 4.19
C GLY A 69 5.50 0.18 3.31
N LEU A 70 5.62 1.15 2.39
CA LEU A 70 4.55 1.58 1.50
C LEU A 70 4.83 1.09 0.07
N LEU A 71 3.77 0.73 -0.64
CA LEU A 71 3.82 0.41 -2.07
C LEU A 71 2.67 1.12 -2.79
N THR A 72 2.96 1.73 -3.93
CA THR A 72 1.95 2.37 -4.79
C THR A 72 2.01 1.82 -6.21
N CYS A 73 0.85 1.72 -6.86
CA CYS A 73 0.74 1.29 -8.25
C CYS A 73 -0.06 2.29 -9.08
N GLY A 74 0.60 3.11 -9.88
CA GLY A 74 -0.07 4.05 -10.80
C GLY A 74 -0.03 3.58 -12.26
N SER A 75 -0.85 4.22 -13.10
CA SER A 75 -0.84 4.04 -14.56
C SER A 75 0.34 4.73 -15.26
N SER A 76 1.04 5.62 -14.55
CA SER A 76 2.24 6.33 -15.02
C SER A 76 3.26 6.47 -13.89
N ILE A 77 4.54 6.67 -14.23
CA ILE A 77 5.60 6.95 -13.24
C ILE A 77 5.30 8.25 -12.48
N ALA A 78 4.83 9.27 -13.18
CA ALA A 78 4.48 10.56 -12.59
C ALA A 78 3.37 10.44 -11.53
N ASP A 79 2.30 9.70 -11.82
CA ASP A 79 1.23 9.45 -10.84
C ASP A 79 1.70 8.55 -9.71
N THR A 80 2.45 7.48 -10.01
CA THR A 80 2.99 6.57 -8.99
C THR A 80 3.86 7.33 -7.98
N PHE A 81 4.69 8.27 -8.46
CA PHE A 81 5.51 9.12 -7.61
C PHE A 81 4.66 10.06 -6.74
N LEU A 82 3.66 10.73 -7.33
CA LEU A 82 2.77 11.63 -6.59
C LEU A 82 1.94 10.88 -5.54
N MET A 83 1.50 9.66 -5.85
CA MET A 83 0.82 8.77 -4.92
C MET A 83 1.75 8.39 -3.77
N MET A 84 2.98 7.97 -4.07
CA MET A 84 3.96 7.62 -3.03
C MET A 84 4.25 8.82 -2.11
N PHE A 85 4.47 10.00 -2.69
CA PHE A 85 4.66 11.24 -1.94
C PHE A 85 3.46 11.53 -1.02
N THR A 86 2.25 11.45 -1.56
CA THR A 86 1.01 11.69 -0.79
C THR A 86 0.85 10.68 0.34
N PHE A 87 1.14 9.40 0.07
CA PHE A 87 1.03 8.33 1.05
C PHE A 87 2.02 8.52 2.20
N GLN A 88 3.29 8.77 1.88
CA GLN A 88 4.32 9.03 2.87
C GLN A 88 3.96 10.24 3.74
N ARG A 89 3.49 11.34 3.14
CA ARG A 89 3.07 12.53 3.88
C ARG A 89 1.88 12.26 4.79
N ALA A 90 0.90 11.47 4.35
CA ALA A 90 -0.22 11.08 5.21
C ALA A 90 0.26 10.28 6.44
N CYS A 91 1.17 9.32 6.24
CA CYS A 91 1.78 8.56 7.35
C CYS A 91 2.58 9.46 8.29
N ASP A 92 3.41 10.36 7.76
CA ASP A 92 4.21 11.29 8.56
C ASP A 92 3.31 12.18 9.43
N ILE A 93 2.27 12.78 8.82
CA ILE A 93 1.31 13.62 9.53
C ILE A 93 0.60 12.83 10.62
N GLN A 94 0.19 11.59 10.35
CA GLN A 94 -0.47 10.74 11.34
C GLN A 94 0.44 10.47 12.55
N VAL A 95 1.70 10.10 12.30
CA VAL A 95 2.68 9.85 13.37
C VAL A 95 2.94 11.13 14.18
N LEU A 96 3.11 12.27 13.50
CA LEU A 96 3.30 13.56 14.16
C LEU A 96 2.09 13.95 15.01
N ALA A 97 0.88 13.76 14.51
CA ALA A 97 -0.35 14.06 15.23
C ALA A 97 -0.49 13.17 16.48
N GLN A 98 -0.24 11.87 16.35
CA GLN A 98 -0.27 10.91 17.48
C GLN A 98 0.80 11.22 18.54
N ASN A 99 1.97 11.67 18.12
CA ASN A 99 3.05 12.06 19.04
C ASN A 99 2.79 13.39 19.77
N GLY A 100 1.80 14.18 19.33
CA GLY A 100 1.46 15.47 19.94
C GLY A 100 0.74 15.39 21.29
N GLY A 101 0.30 14.21 21.72
CA GLY A 101 -0.33 13.98 23.03
C GLY A 101 -1.78 14.48 23.18
N ALA A 102 -2.29 15.24 22.20
CA ALA A 102 -3.71 15.58 22.12
C ALA A 102 -4.54 14.43 21.52
N GLU A 103 -5.80 14.33 21.90
CA GLU A 103 -6.74 13.39 21.29
C GLU A 103 -6.95 13.73 19.81
N LEU A 104 -6.89 12.72 18.93
CA LEU A 104 -7.13 12.91 17.50
C LEU A 104 -8.61 13.13 17.24
N ILE A 105 -8.92 14.22 16.54
CA ILE A 105 -10.29 14.56 16.15
C ILE A 105 -10.65 13.80 14.87
N THR A 106 -11.77 13.08 14.89
CA THR A 106 -12.31 12.41 13.71
C THR A 106 -12.89 13.42 12.72
N ILE A 107 -12.58 13.25 11.43
CA ILE A 107 -13.20 14.04 10.36
C ILE A 107 -14.68 13.67 10.26
N GLU A 108 -15.55 14.68 10.21
CA GLU A 108 -16.99 14.47 10.10
C GLU A 108 -17.34 13.71 8.80
N PRO A 109 -18.23 12.69 8.85
CA PRO A 109 -18.51 11.81 7.72
C PRO A 109 -18.85 12.50 6.39
N GLN A 110 -19.56 13.64 6.41
CA GLN A 110 -19.95 14.39 5.22
C GLN A 110 -18.73 15.02 4.53
N ILE A 111 -17.75 15.49 5.31
CA ILE A 111 -16.51 16.06 4.79
C ILE A 111 -15.67 14.95 4.16
N LEU A 112 -15.58 13.80 4.84
CA LEU A 112 -14.87 12.64 4.33
C LEU A 112 -15.48 12.11 3.02
N ALA A 113 -16.80 12.06 2.93
CA ALA A 113 -17.51 11.67 1.72
C ALA A 113 -17.22 12.63 0.55
N GLY A 114 -17.25 13.94 0.80
CA GLY A 114 -16.90 14.96 -0.19
C GLY A 114 -15.45 14.83 -0.70
N ALA A 115 -14.50 14.62 0.21
CA ALA A 115 -13.10 14.40 -0.16
C ALA A 115 -12.92 13.14 -1.02
N LYS A 116 -13.56 12.03 -0.67
CA LYS A 116 -13.54 10.79 -1.47
C LYS A 116 -14.12 11.00 -2.86
N ALA A 117 -15.24 11.71 -2.98
CA ALA A 117 -15.87 12.02 -4.25
C ALA A 117 -14.97 12.90 -5.13
N MET A 118 -14.31 13.91 -4.55
CA MET A 118 -13.35 14.75 -5.24
C MET A 118 -12.16 13.93 -5.76
N VAL A 119 -11.57 13.08 -4.92
CA VAL A 119 -10.46 12.20 -5.33
C VAL A 119 -10.90 11.31 -6.49
N ALA A 120 -12.04 10.62 -6.36
CA ALA A 120 -12.55 9.75 -7.42
C ALA A 120 -12.76 10.51 -8.76
N ALA A 121 -13.28 11.73 -8.70
CA ALA A 121 -13.50 12.56 -9.89
C ALA A 121 -12.18 12.96 -10.57
N VAL A 122 -11.13 13.25 -9.80
CA VAL A 122 -9.81 13.60 -10.33
C VAL A 122 -9.09 12.36 -10.87
N THR A 123 -9.07 11.26 -10.12
CA THR A 123 -8.31 10.06 -10.48
C THR A 123 -8.88 9.29 -11.67
N GLN A 124 -10.18 9.44 -11.95
CA GLN A 124 -10.81 8.87 -13.15
C GLN A 124 -10.60 9.72 -14.42
N SER A 125 -10.03 10.93 -14.29
CA SER A 125 -9.71 11.77 -15.44
C SER A 125 -8.55 11.20 -16.26
N ALA A 126 -8.46 11.57 -17.54
CA ALA A 126 -7.32 11.23 -18.38
C ALA A 126 -5.98 11.79 -17.84
N GLN A 127 -6.04 12.74 -16.91
CA GLN A 127 -4.91 13.37 -16.25
C GLN A 127 -4.44 12.61 -14.99
N GLY A 128 -5.10 11.51 -14.62
CA GLY A 128 -4.71 10.68 -13.48
C GLY A 128 -4.78 11.44 -12.15
N MET A 129 -3.82 11.20 -11.26
CA MET A 129 -3.68 11.93 -9.98
C MET A 129 -3.17 13.37 -10.16
N GLY A 130 -2.88 13.80 -11.40
CA GLY A 130 -2.23 15.08 -11.68
C GLY A 130 -0.70 15.00 -11.70
N GLY A 131 -0.12 13.80 -11.75
CA GLY A 131 1.33 13.61 -11.85
C GLY A 131 1.94 14.34 -13.05
N ALA A 132 1.22 14.39 -14.19
CA ALA A 132 1.66 15.09 -15.39
C ALA A 132 1.88 16.60 -15.20
N LEU A 133 1.24 17.22 -14.20
CA LEU A 133 1.43 18.63 -13.86
C LEU A 133 2.69 18.84 -13.00
N ALA A 134 2.91 17.96 -12.02
CA ALA A 134 4.02 18.09 -11.08
C ALA A 134 5.36 17.61 -11.66
N TRP A 135 5.31 16.54 -12.48
CA TRP A 135 6.50 15.82 -12.94
C TRP A 135 7.51 16.69 -13.70
N PRO A 136 7.12 17.56 -14.66
CA PRO A 136 8.09 18.39 -15.38
C PRO A 136 8.91 19.30 -14.45
N VAL A 137 8.27 19.86 -13.41
CA VAL A 137 8.94 20.72 -12.44
C VAL A 137 9.87 19.92 -11.53
N LEU A 138 9.44 18.73 -11.10
CA LEU A 138 10.25 17.84 -10.27
C LEU A 138 11.48 17.32 -11.02
N SER A 139 11.31 16.87 -12.26
CA SER A 139 12.41 16.45 -13.12
C SER A 139 13.36 17.60 -13.43
N GLY A 140 12.84 18.81 -13.69
CA GLY A 140 13.68 19.99 -13.88
C GLY A 140 14.50 20.36 -12.64
N LYS A 141 13.97 20.14 -11.43
CA LYS A 141 14.73 20.29 -10.18
C LYS A 141 15.80 19.22 -10.05
N LEU A 142 15.51 17.97 -10.40
CA LEU A 142 16.48 16.88 -10.38
C LEU A 142 17.61 17.16 -11.39
N ASP A 143 17.28 17.59 -12.60
CA ASP A 143 18.26 17.95 -13.64
C ASP A 143 19.27 19.02 -13.17
N ALA A 144 18.84 19.94 -12.32
CA ALA A 144 19.71 20.97 -11.75
C ALA A 144 20.59 20.48 -10.60
N GLN A 145 20.20 19.38 -9.92
CA GLN A 145 20.88 18.84 -8.74
C GLN A 145 21.80 17.67 -9.08
N ASP A 146 21.31 16.76 -9.92
CA ASP A 146 21.96 15.52 -10.28
C ASP A 146 21.50 15.08 -11.68
N PRO A 147 22.20 15.50 -12.74
CA PRO A 147 21.88 15.11 -14.11
C PRO A 147 22.38 13.70 -14.50
N GLU A 148 23.11 12.98 -13.64
CA GLU A 148 23.80 11.74 -14.00
C GLU A 148 22.84 10.57 -14.28
N TYR A 149 21.58 10.64 -13.82
CA TYR A 149 20.57 9.61 -14.10
C TYR A 149 20.24 9.41 -15.60
N LYS A 150 20.72 10.31 -16.47
CA LYS A 150 20.53 10.27 -17.93
C LYS A 150 21.67 9.57 -18.68
N SER A 151 22.76 9.19 -18.01
CA SER A 151 23.97 8.59 -18.63
C SER A 151 24.08 7.09 -18.46
#